data_AF-A0A5J5BYW7-F1
#
_entry.id   AF-A0A5J5BYW7-F1
#
_cell.length_a   1.000
_cell.length_b   1.000
_cell.length_c   1.000
_cell.angle_alpha   90.00
_cell.angle_beta   90.00
_cell.angle_gamma   90.00
#
_symmetry.space_group_name_H-M   'P 1'
#
loop_
_entity.id
_entity.type
_entity.pdbx_description
1 polymer ?
#
loop_
_entity_poly.entity_id
_entity_poly.type
_entity_poly.pdbx_seq_one_letter_code
_entity_poly.pdbx_strand_id
1 'polypeptide(L)'
;MKFGRPDTEFLKWRWKPDECELPLFDAGQFLELVRGKTLAFVGDSVGRNQMQSLVCLLASTQDSGAGSYPDYNFTMAALWSPLLTKVREADDAGKFSHTSLMNLYLDEADEAWTAHIEDVDIVIISAGQWFLRPFIYYENGSISGCPFVP
;
A
#
# COMPACT_ATOMS: atom_id res chain seq x y z
N MET A 1 5.15 17.61 18.44
CA MET A 1 5.30 16.40 17.58
C MET A 1 6.74 15.91 17.60
N LYS A 2 6.99 14.59 17.46
CA LYS A 2 8.34 13.97 17.53
C LYS A 2 9.38 14.59 16.59
N PHE A 3 8.95 15.08 15.42
CA PHE A 3 9.82 15.65 14.38
C PHE A 3 9.67 17.18 14.24
N GLY A 4 9.27 17.89 15.29
CA GLY A 4 9.38 19.35 15.34
C GLY A 4 8.28 20.17 14.66
N ARG A 5 7.28 19.55 14.01
CA ARG A 5 6.09 20.28 13.52
C ARG A 5 5.32 20.90 14.71
N PRO A 6 5.11 22.23 14.75
CA PRO A 6 4.55 22.91 15.92
C PRO A 6 3.02 23.01 15.91
N ASP A 7 2.39 23.05 14.74
CA ASP A 7 0.93 23.14 14.58
C ASP A 7 0.26 21.78 14.76
N THR A 8 -0.99 21.76 15.24
CA THR A 8 -1.80 20.53 15.45
C THR A 8 -3.17 20.58 14.78
N GLU A 9 -3.54 21.68 14.15
CA GLU A 9 -4.88 21.86 13.55
C GLU A 9 -5.17 20.85 12.44
N PHE A 10 -4.14 20.35 11.74
CA PHE A 10 -4.28 19.31 10.73
C PHE A 10 -4.86 17.99 11.29
N LEU A 11 -4.72 17.73 12.60
CA LEU A 11 -5.26 16.54 13.27
C LEU A 11 -6.78 16.62 13.54
N LYS A 12 -7.37 17.82 13.39
CA LYS A 12 -8.79 18.07 13.71
C LYS A 12 -9.71 17.94 12.49
N TRP A 13 -9.14 17.72 11.30
CA TRP A 13 -9.92 17.57 10.08
C TRP A 13 -10.55 16.18 10.01
N ARG A 14 -11.81 16.15 9.59
CA ARG A 14 -12.55 14.93 9.29
C ARG A 14 -13.24 15.10 7.96
N TRP A 15 -13.11 14.10 7.10
CA TRP A 15 -13.88 14.03 5.86
C TRP A 15 -15.37 13.81 6.16
N LYS A 16 -16.25 14.57 5.51
CA LYS A 16 -17.70 14.43 5.58
C LYS A 16 -18.27 14.28 4.17
N PRO A 17 -18.88 13.13 3.83
CA PRO A 17 -19.63 12.97 2.58
C PRO A 17 -20.85 13.89 2.53
N ASP A 18 -21.31 14.23 1.33
CA ASP A 18 -22.46 15.12 1.15
C ASP A 18 -23.78 14.48 1.59
N GLU A 19 -23.94 13.17 1.34
CA GLU A 19 -25.21 12.46 1.49
C GLU A 19 -25.40 11.79 2.86
N CYS A 20 -24.36 11.72 3.70
CA CYS A 20 -24.44 11.03 4.99
C CYS A 20 -23.40 11.51 6.00
N GLU A 21 -23.66 11.17 7.27
CA GLU A 21 -22.67 11.27 8.33
C GLU A 21 -21.92 9.93 8.45
N LEU A 22 -20.60 9.97 8.30
CA LEU A 22 -19.78 8.79 8.57
C LEU A 22 -19.85 8.47 10.08
N PRO A 23 -20.06 7.21 10.48
CA PRO A 23 -19.95 6.82 11.88
C PRO A 23 -18.52 7.03 12.40
N LEU A 24 -18.38 7.21 13.71
CA LEU A 24 -17.07 7.18 14.34
C LEU A 24 -16.45 5.79 14.17
N PHE A 25 -15.14 5.73 13.98
CA PHE A 25 -14.43 4.47 13.88
C PHE A 25 -14.49 3.73 15.22
N ASP A 26 -14.94 2.47 15.18
CA ASP A 26 -14.98 1.57 16.32
C ASP A 26 -14.01 0.41 16.05
N ALA A 27 -12.93 0.36 16.81
CA ALA A 27 -11.87 -0.64 16.66
C ALA A 27 -12.35 -2.06 16.96
N GLY A 28 -13.26 -2.23 17.93
CA GLY A 28 -13.80 -3.53 18.30
C GLY A 28 -14.72 -4.06 17.21
N GLN A 29 -15.63 -3.23 16.69
CA GLN A 29 -16.49 -3.61 15.57
C GLN A 29 -15.69 -3.93 14.31
N PHE A 30 -14.62 -3.17 14.04
CA PHE A 30 -13.72 -3.49 12.93
C PHE A 30 -13.08 -4.86 13.11
N LEU A 31 -12.50 -5.15 14.28
CA LEU A 31 -11.82 -6.42 14.55
C LEU A 31 -12.77 -7.62 14.53
N GLU A 32 -14.02 -7.45 14.97
CA GLU A 32 -15.06 -8.49 14.80
C GLU A 32 -15.40 -8.74 13.33
N LEU A 33 -15.50 -7.67 12.51
CA LEU A 33 -15.78 -7.80 11.09
C LEU A 33 -14.69 -8.57 10.33
N VAL A 34 -13.42 -8.38 10.73
CA VAL A 34 -12.26 -9.03 10.11
C VAL A 34 -11.78 -10.27 10.86
N ARG A 35 -12.57 -10.78 11.81
CA ARG A 35 -12.21 -11.96 12.60
C ARG A 35 -11.94 -13.16 11.70
N GLY A 36 -10.81 -13.83 11.94
CA GLY A 36 -10.40 -15.01 11.18
C GLY A 36 -9.91 -14.71 9.76
N LYS A 37 -9.56 -13.45 9.46
CA LYS A 37 -9.14 -13.02 8.12
C LYS A 37 -7.69 -12.58 8.05
N THR A 38 -7.14 -12.60 6.84
CA THR A 38 -5.90 -11.92 6.48
C THR A 38 -6.20 -10.74 5.57
N LEU A 39 -5.63 -9.57 5.88
CA LEU A 39 -5.75 -8.35 5.06
C LEU A 39 -4.36 -7.93 4.55
N ALA A 40 -4.20 -7.79 3.24
CA ALA A 40 -2.96 -7.30 2.64
C ALA A 40 -3.13 -5.89 2.07
N PHE A 41 -2.23 -4.98 2.45
CA PHE A 41 -1.98 -3.73 1.73
C PHE A 41 -0.95 -4.01 0.64
N VAL A 42 -1.36 -3.92 -0.62
CA VAL A 42 -0.49 -4.14 -1.80
C VAL A 42 -0.18 -2.79 -2.43
N GLY A 43 1.10 -2.45 -2.56
CA GLY A 43 1.46 -1.19 -3.21
C GLY A 43 2.78 -0.59 -2.76
N ASP A 44 2.75 0.73 -2.59
CA ASP A 44 3.92 1.54 -2.24
C ASP A 44 3.92 2.04 -0.79
N SER A 45 4.75 3.06 -0.51
CA SER A 45 4.87 3.65 0.81
C SER A 45 3.57 4.27 1.34
N VAL A 46 2.66 4.70 0.46
CA VAL A 46 1.36 5.27 0.86
C VAL A 46 0.45 4.19 1.42
N GLY A 47 0.37 3.03 0.76
CA GLY A 47 -0.38 1.87 1.27
C GLY A 47 0.15 1.39 2.63
N ARG A 48 1.48 1.32 2.79
CA ARG A 48 2.11 1.02 4.08
C ARG A 48 1.78 2.07 5.15
N ASN A 49 1.75 3.36 4.80
CA ASN A 49 1.35 4.41 5.75
C ASN A 49 -0.12 4.27 6.17
N GLN A 50 -1.00 3.86 5.26
CA GLN A 50 -2.41 3.55 5.58
C GLN A 50 -2.52 2.36 6.54
N MET A 51 -1.76 1.29 6.32
CA MET A 51 -1.66 0.16 7.26
C MET A 51 -1.22 0.63 8.65
N GLN A 52 -0.17 1.44 8.72
CA GLN A 52 0.33 1.98 9.99
C GLN A 52 -0.72 2.86 10.70
N SER A 53 -1.47 3.65 9.94
CA SER A 53 -2.60 4.41 10.49
C SER A 53 -3.65 3.49 11.10
N LEU A 54 -3.99 2.37 10.44
CA LEU A 54 -4.97 1.41 10.94
C LEU A 54 -4.46 0.69 12.20
N VAL A 55 -3.19 0.29 12.24
CA VAL A 55 -2.56 -0.28 13.45
C VAL A 55 -2.72 0.67 14.64
N CYS A 56 -2.46 1.97 14.45
CA CYS A 56 -2.65 2.97 15.49
C CYS A 56 -4.12 3.13 15.94
N LEU A 57 -5.09 3.04 15.01
CA LEU A 57 -6.52 3.10 15.36
C LEU A 57 -6.94 1.89 16.22
N LEU A 58 -6.38 0.72 15.94
CA LEU A 58 -6.66 -0.54 16.63
C LEU A 58 -5.88 -0.71 17.94
N ALA A 59 -4.86 0.11 18.19
CA ALA A 59 -4.06 0.07 19.42
C ALA A 59 -4.90 0.31 20.69
N SER A 60 -6.10 0.91 20.55
CA SER A 60 -7.05 1.10 21.67
C SER A 60 -7.66 -0.21 22.18
N THR A 61 -7.74 -1.25 21.35
CA THR A 61 -8.31 -2.56 21.71
C THR A 61 -7.25 -3.61 22.01
N GLN A 62 -6.17 -3.64 21.21
CA GLN A 62 -5.06 -4.57 21.40
C GLN A 62 -3.81 -3.95 20.78
N ASP A 63 -2.72 -3.89 21.55
CA ASP A 63 -1.43 -3.46 21.01
C ASP A 63 -0.80 -4.60 20.21
N SER A 64 -0.69 -4.40 18.90
CA SER A 64 -0.07 -5.33 17.98
C SER A 64 1.02 -4.62 17.18
N GLY A 65 2.26 -4.66 17.66
CA GLY A 65 3.38 -3.97 17.02
C GLY A 65 3.67 -4.38 15.57
N ALA A 66 3.15 -5.53 15.12
CA ALA A 66 3.38 -6.09 13.77
C ALA A 66 2.09 -6.36 12.97
N GLY A 67 0.94 -5.83 13.39
CA GLY A 67 -0.33 -6.01 12.66
C GLY A 67 -0.99 -7.38 12.83
N SER A 68 -0.64 -8.14 13.87
CA SER A 68 -1.29 -9.41 14.22
C SER A 68 -2.13 -9.26 15.49
N TYR A 69 -3.39 -9.70 15.43
CA TYR A 69 -4.40 -9.58 16.48
C TYR A 69 -4.91 -10.99 16.86
N PRO A 70 -4.20 -11.71 17.75
CA PRO A 70 -4.46 -13.11 18.04
C PRO A 70 -5.86 -13.40 18.58
N ASP A 71 -6.41 -12.50 19.40
CA ASP A 71 -7.75 -12.66 19.99
C ASP A 71 -8.87 -12.64 18.94
N TYR A 72 -8.56 -12.12 17.76
CA TYR A 72 -9.45 -12.03 16.61
C TYR A 72 -9.04 -12.97 15.48
N ASN A 73 -7.93 -13.71 15.62
CA ASN A 73 -7.32 -14.48 14.54
C ASN A 73 -7.21 -13.63 13.25
N PHE A 74 -6.80 -12.38 13.40
CA PHE A 74 -6.72 -11.40 12.32
C PHE A 74 -5.27 -10.98 12.11
N THR A 75 -4.82 -10.94 10.85
CA THR A 75 -3.47 -10.50 10.50
C THR A 75 -3.50 -9.51 9.34
N MET A 76 -2.67 -8.47 9.45
CA MET A 76 -2.41 -7.54 8.38
C MET A 76 -1.00 -7.73 7.83
N ALA A 77 -0.86 -7.67 6.51
CA ALA A 77 0.41 -7.71 5.80
C ALA A 77 0.57 -6.48 4.89
N ALA A 78 1.83 -6.11 4.61
CA ALA A 78 2.16 -5.15 3.57
C ALA A 78 3.02 -5.87 2.50
N LEU A 79 2.51 -5.90 1.28
CA LEU A 79 3.17 -6.50 0.11
C LEU A 79 3.67 -5.36 -0.78
N TRP A 80 4.99 -5.24 -0.90
CA TRP A 80 5.60 -4.16 -1.66
C TRP A 80 5.51 -4.46 -3.16
N SER A 81 4.64 -3.74 -3.85
CA SER A 81 4.51 -3.78 -5.31
C SER A 81 4.02 -2.42 -5.83
N PRO A 82 4.91 -1.42 -5.93
CA PRO A 82 4.51 -0.04 -6.19
C PRO A 82 3.77 0.21 -7.51
N LEU A 83 3.99 -0.67 -8.48
CA LEU A 83 3.37 -0.60 -9.81
C LEU A 83 2.48 -1.81 -10.11
N LEU A 84 2.33 -2.74 -9.16
CA LEU A 84 1.53 -3.98 -9.25
C LEU A 84 2.01 -4.99 -10.31
N THR A 85 2.70 -4.53 -11.33
CA THR A 85 3.32 -5.35 -12.36
C THR A 85 4.82 -5.46 -12.14
N LYS A 86 5.42 -6.44 -12.80
CA LYS A 86 6.85 -6.70 -12.72
C LYS A 86 7.63 -5.48 -13.19
N VAL A 87 8.65 -5.15 -12.40
CA VAL A 87 9.57 -4.03 -12.67
C VAL A 87 10.99 -4.53 -12.61
N ARG A 88 11.84 -4.05 -13.51
CA ARG A 88 13.30 -4.23 -13.42
C ARG A 88 14.00 -2.90 -13.61
N GLU A 89 15.13 -2.69 -12.95
CA GLU A 89 16.00 -1.57 -13.32
C GLU A 89 16.47 -1.77 -14.76
N ALA A 90 16.51 -0.69 -15.55
CA ALA A 90 17.04 -0.75 -16.91
C ALA A 90 18.58 -0.81 -16.91
N ASP A 91 19.22 -0.34 -15.83
CA ASP A 91 20.68 -0.28 -15.69
C ASP A 91 21.21 -1.35 -14.73
N ASP A 92 22.30 -2.03 -15.08
CA ASP A 92 22.99 -3.05 -14.26
C ASP A 92 23.78 -2.45 -13.05
N ALA A 93 23.56 -1.17 -12.73
CA ALA A 93 24.36 -0.45 -11.72
C ALA A 93 24.02 -0.82 -10.26
N GLY A 94 22.97 -1.63 -10.03
CA GLY A 94 22.62 -2.17 -8.72
C GLY A 94 22.32 -1.10 -7.66
N LYS A 95 21.97 0.12 -8.09
CA LYS A 95 21.65 1.24 -7.22
C LYS A 95 20.37 1.92 -7.69
N PHE A 96 19.30 1.69 -6.93
CA PHE A 96 18.06 2.45 -7.02
C PHE A 96 18.35 3.95 -6.83
N SER A 97 18.43 4.68 -7.94
CA SER A 97 18.34 6.14 -7.95
C SER A 97 16.90 6.55 -8.19
N HIS A 98 16.49 7.69 -7.62
CA HIS A 98 15.19 8.28 -7.88
C HIS A 98 14.98 8.67 -9.37
N THR A 99 16.02 8.64 -10.17
CA THR A 99 15.99 8.97 -11.60
C THR A 99 16.28 7.78 -12.51
N SER A 100 16.47 6.58 -11.95
CA SER A 100 16.77 5.39 -12.77
C SER A 100 15.61 5.08 -13.71
N LEU A 101 15.94 4.74 -14.95
CA LEU A 101 14.99 4.23 -15.92
C LEU A 101 14.57 2.81 -15.50
N MET A 102 13.28 2.50 -15.56
CA MET A 102 12.75 1.21 -15.14
C MET A 102 12.01 0.52 -16.29
N ASN A 103 12.26 -0.78 -16.47
CA ASN A 103 11.49 -1.62 -17.38
C ASN A 103 10.20 -2.05 -16.66
N LEU A 104 9.05 -1.65 -17.21
CA LEU A 104 7.72 -1.99 -16.72
C LEU A 104 7.07 -3.00 -17.67
N TYR A 105 6.77 -4.19 -17.19
CA TYR A 105 6.17 -5.26 -17.98
C TYR A 105 4.65 -5.22 -17.77
N LEU A 106 3.88 -4.78 -18.78
CA LEU A 106 2.46 -4.47 -18.64
C LEU A 106 1.58 -5.73 -18.51
N ASP A 107 2.08 -6.85 -19.03
CA ASP A 107 1.41 -8.15 -19.11
C ASP A 107 1.94 -9.17 -18.07
N GLU A 108 2.87 -8.76 -17.20
CA GLU A 108 3.45 -9.60 -16.16
C GLU A 108 3.14 -9.01 -14.78
N ALA A 109 2.29 -9.68 -14.00
CA ALA A 109 2.03 -9.29 -12.62
C ALA A 109 3.28 -9.49 -11.74
N ASP A 110 3.45 -8.65 -10.73
CA ASP A 110 4.57 -8.76 -9.79
C ASP A 110 4.37 -9.94 -8.81
N GLU A 111 5.31 -10.87 -8.82
CA GLU A 111 5.32 -12.05 -7.94
C GLU A 111 5.33 -11.68 -6.45
N ALA A 112 5.83 -10.49 -6.09
CA ALA A 112 5.87 -10.01 -4.72
C ALA A 112 4.51 -9.98 -4.02
N TRP A 113 3.41 -9.88 -4.78
CA TRP A 113 2.06 -9.95 -4.23
C TRP A 113 1.23 -11.12 -4.78
N THR A 114 1.43 -11.52 -6.05
CA THR A 114 0.64 -12.63 -6.61
C THR A 114 0.99 -13.98 -5.98
N ALA A 115 2.21 -14.16 -5.46
CA ALA A 115 2.59 -15.38 -4.74
C ALA A 115 1.85 -15.58 -3.40
N HIS A 116 1.17 -14.55 -2.90
CA HIS A 116 0.48 -14.56 -1.60
C HIS A 116 -1.01 -14.28 -1.70
N ILE A 117 -1.53 -13.94 -2.88
CA ILE A 117 -2.89 -13.41 -3.02
C ILE A 117 -3.97 -14.44 -2.69
N GLU A 118 -3.68 -15.73 -2.91
CA GLU A 118 -4.61 -16.82 -2.59
C GLU A 118 -4.76 -17.05 -1.07
N ASP A 119 -3.78 -16.61 -0.27
CA ASP A 119 -3.78 -16.74 1.19
C ASP A 119 -4.41 -15.52 1.91
N VAL A 120 -4.90 -14.53 1.14
CA VAL A 120 -5.41 -13.25 1.66
C VAL A 120 -6.91 -13.13 1.41
N ASP A 121 -7.68 -12.80 2.46
CA ASP A 121 -9.12 -12.59 2.37
C ASP A 121 -9.50 -11.20 1.85
N ILE A 122 -8.71 -10.18 2.21
CA ILE A 122 -9.01 -8.77 1.92
C ILE A 122 -7.77 -8.11 1.33
N VAL A 123 -7.92 -7.48 0.16
CA VAL A 123 -6.81 -6.80 -0.53
C VAL A 123 -7.13 -5.31 -0.64
N ILE A 124 -6.22 -4.47 -0.13
CA ILE A 124 -6.26 -3.02 -0.32
C ILE A 124 -5.11 -2.66 -1.25
N ILE A 125 -5.44 -2.23 -2.47
CA ILE A 125 -4.46 -1.81 -3.48
C ILE A 125 -4.23 -0.31 -3.36
N SER A 126 -2.96 0.09 -3.27
CA SER A 126 -2.54 1.50 -3.27
C SER A 126 -1.40 1.69 -4.27
N ALA A 127 -1.72 2.21 -5.45
CA ALA A 127 -0.76 2.55 -6.49
C ALA A 127 -1.02 3.96 -7.00
N GLY A 128 0.04 4.76 -7.18
CA GLY A 128 -0.10 6.15 -7.63
C GLY A 128 1.23 6.89 -7.66
N GLN A 129 1.99 6.84 -6.57
CA GLN A 129 3.19 7.67 -6.40
C GLN A 129 4.29 7.31 -7.40
N TRP A 130 4.37 6.05 -7.83
CA TRP A 130 5.45 5.54 -8.67
C TRP A 130 5.21 5.71 -10.16
N PHE A 131 3.98 6.01 -10.61
CA PHE A 131 3.66 6.20 -12.02
C PHE A 131 4.29 7.46 -12.63
N LEU A 132 4.81 8.38 -11.80
CA LEU A 132 5.51 9.59 -12.24
C LEU A 132 6.99 9.35 -12.60
N ARG A 133 7.48 8.10 -12.49
CA ARG A 133 8.86 7.72 -12.85
C ARG A 133 9.00 7.51 -14.37
N PRO A 134 10.21 7.63 -14.93
CA PRO A 134 10.45 7.25 -16.31
C PRO A 134 10.50 5.72 -16.46
N PHE A 135 9.83 5.19 -17.48
CA PHE A 135 9.73 3.75 -17.75
C PHE A 135 10.14 3.40 -19.18
N ILE A 136 10.48 2.15 -19.44
CA ILE A 136 10.34 1.53 -20.76
C ILE A 136 9.24 0.50 -20.61
N TYR A 137 8.20 0.59 -21.42
CA TYR A 137 7.09 -0.33 -21.38
C TYR A 137 7.40 -1.57 -22.23
N TYR A 138 7.20 -2.74 -21.63
CA TYR A 138 7.27 -4.04 -22.28
C TYR A 138 5.88 -4.66 -22.31
N GLU A 139 5.57 -5.30 -23.42
CA GLU A 139 4.38 -6.14 -23.60
C GLU A 139 4.75 -7.31 -24.50
N ASN A 140 4.40 -8.53 -24.10
CA ASN A 140 4.73 -9.77 -24.80
C ASN A 140 6.23 -9.88 -25.15
N GLY A 141 7.08 -9.49 -24.20
CA GLY A 141 8.55 -9.47 -24.34
C GLY A 141 9.12 -8.43 -25.31
N SER A 142 8.30 -7.54 -25.87
CA SER A 142 8.71 -6.49 -26.82
C SER A 142 8.49 -5.10 -26.23
N ILE A 143 9.29 -4.11 -26.65
CA ILE A 143 9.09 -2.72 -26.23
C ILE A 143 7.81 -2.19 -26.88
N SER A 144 6.83 -1.83 -26.06
CA SER A 144 5.54 -1.26 -26.49
C SER A 144 5.55 0.27 -26.48
N GLY A 145 6.47 0.89 -25.72
CA GLY A 145 6.69 2.33 -25.76
C GLY A 145 7.62 2.84 -24.66
N CYS A 146 7.88 4.15 -24.69
CA CYS A 146 8.53 4.90 -23.62
C CYS A 146 7.66 6.13 -23.30
N PRO A 147 7.57 6.58 -22.03
CA PRO A 147 6.91 7.83 -21.71
C PRO A 147 7.66 8.95 -22.41
N PHE A 148 6.91 9.77 -23.14
CA PHE A 148 7.41 11.03 -23.67
C PHE A 148 7.79 11.90 -22.47
N VAL A 149 9.06 12.25 -22.35
CA VAL A 149 9.51 13.29 -21.42
C VAL A 149 9.59 14.58 -22.24
N PRO A 150 8.68 15.56 -22.06
CA PRO A 150 8.84 16.88 -22.64
C PRO A 150 10.08 17.60 -22.09
#